data_AF-A0A8J3TLM1-F1
#
_entry.id   AF-A0A8J3TLM1-F1
#
_cell.length_a   1.000
_cell.length_b   1.000
_cell.length_c   1.000
_cell.angle_alpha   90.00
_cell.angle_beta   90.00
_cell.angle_gamma   90.00
#
_symmetry.space_group_name_H-M   'P 1'
#
loop_
_entity.id
_entity.type
_entity.pdbx_description
1 polymer ?
#
loop_
_entity_poly.entity_id
_entity_poly.type
_entity_poly.pdbx_seq_one_letter_code
_entity_poly.pdbx_strand_id
1 'polypeptide(L)'
;MNGEQKHTTIRVTTVTRDKIADIAEQEGRPMTAVIDDAVADYEHKKFIQESAAAVARTQADPEAWADYLAETAIFDNAVADGLEPEDFSHLTPQEHDENRSGRHLAG
;
A
#
# COMPACT_ATOMS: atom_id res chain seq x y z
N MET A 1 26.35 -4.62 -7.25
CA MET A 1 26.99 -3.72 -8.24
C MET A 1 26.88 -2.31 -7.69
N ASN A 2 27.95 -1.76 -7.10
CA ASN A 2 27.94 -0.35 -6.69
C ASN A 2 28.13 0.52 -7.93
N GLY A 3 27.02 0.85 -8.59
CA GLY A 3 27.01 1.91 -9.58
C GLY A 3 27.30 3.24 -8.86
N GLU A 4 28.35 3.92 -9.27
CA GLU A 4 28.67 5.27 -8.78
C GLU A 4 27.43 6.18 -8.91
N GLN A 5 26.98 6.75 -7.79
CA GLN A 5 25.81 7.61 -7.76
C GLN A 5 26.18 8.96 -8.41
N LYS A 6 25.67 9.21 -9.61
CA LYS A 6 25.94 10.45 -10.38
C LYS A 6 24.75 11.39 -10.25
N HIS A 7 25.02 12.64 -9.90
CA HIS A 7 24.00 13.68 -9.85
C HIS A 7 23.88 14.40 -11.19
N THR A 8 22.67 14.82 -11.52
CA THR A 8 22.35 15.60 -12.71
C THR A 8 21.30 16.65 -12.37
N THR A 9 21.00 17.55 -13.30
CA THR A 9 19.96 18.58 -13.14
C THR A 9 18.90 18.38 -14.22
N ILE A 10 17.64 18.42 -13.82
CA ILE A 10 16.48 18.38 -14.72
C ILE A 10 15.77 19.73 -14.74
N ARG A 11 15.14 20.06 -15.87
CA ARG A 11 14.26 21.23 -15.95
C ARG A 11 12.87 20.86 -15.47
N VAL A 12 12.35 21.66 -14.55
CA VAL A 12 10.97 21.60 -14.06
C VAL A 12 10.39 23.01 -14.04
N THR A 13 9.07 23.13 -13.88
CA THR A 13 8.45 24.44 -13.68
C THR A 13 8.85 24.99 -12.30
N THR A 14 8.84 26.33 -12.14
CA THR A 14 9.08 26.96 -10.83
C THR A 14 8.07 26.49 -9.80
N VAL A 15 6.79 26.36 -10.18
CA VAL A 15 5.73 25.84 -9.33
C VAL A 15 6.02 24.43 -8.82
N THR A 16 6.53 23.54 -9.68
CA THR A 16 6.92 22.18 -9.28
C THR A 16 8.08 22.20 -8.30
N ARG A 17 9.13 22.98 -8.61
CA ARG A 17 10.28 23.15 -7.73
C ARG A 17 9.85 23.67 -6.35
N ASP A 18 9.00 24.68 -6.31
CA ASP A 18 8.56 25.32 -5.06
C ASP A 18 7.76 24.34 -4.20
N LYS A 19 6.86 23.56 -4.80
CA LYS A 19 6.17 22.47 -4.08
C LYS A 19 7.12 21.43 -3.48
N ILE A 20 8.15 21.03 -4.24
CA ILE A 20 9.15 20.07 -3.73
C ILE A 20 9.94 20.70 -2.58
N ALA A 21 10.27 21.99 -2.67
CA ALA A 21 10.97 22.72 -1.63
C ALA A 21 10.12 22.83 -0.35
N ASP A 22 8.84 23.16 -0.47
CA ASP A 22 7.91 23.27 0.66
C ASP A 22 7.78 21.93 1.41
N ILE A 23 7.65 20.81 0.67
CA ILE A 23 7.59 19.46 1.25
C ILE A 23 8.92 19.12 1.95
N ALA A 24 10.04 19.36 1.28
CA ALA A 24 11.38 19.12 1.81
C ALA A 24 11.63 19.89 3.12
N GLU A 25 11.22 21.15 3.18
CA GLU A 25 11.32 22.00 4.37
C GLU A 25 10.44 21.49 5.51
N GLN A 26 9.18 21.15 5.23
CA GLN A 26 8.25 20.59 6.22
C GLN A 26 8.74 19.26 6.82
N GLU A 27 9.38 18.43 5.99
CA GLU A 27 9.88 17.11 6.39
C GLU A 27 11.34 17.14 6.90
N GLY A 28 12.00 18.30 6.87
CA GLY A 28 13.38 18.48 7.34
C GLY A 28 14.40 17.65 6.55
N ARG A 29 14.17 17.42 5.25
CA ARG A 29 15.02 16.56 4.40
C ARG A 29 15.38 17.23 3.07
N PRO A 30 16.40 16.74 2.34
CA PRO A 30 16.78 17.30 1.04
C PRO A 30 15.68 17.15 -0.02
N MET A 31 15.54 18.12 -0.93
CA MET A 31 14.62 18.05 -2.06
C MET A 31 14.81 16.79 -2.94
N THR A 32 16.04 16.29 -3.07
CA THR A 32 16.33 15.08 -3.83
C THR A 32 15.67 13.84 -3.21
N ALA A 33 15.63 13.74 -1.87
CA ALA A 33 14.97 12.63 -1.19
C ALA A 33 13.45 12.63 -1.42
N VAL A 34 12.83 13.83 -1.46
CA VAL A 34 11.40 13.97 -1.81
C VAL A 34 11.14 13.49 -3.24
N ILE A 35 12.04 13.80 -4.18
CA ILE A 35 11.92 13.38 -5.58
C ILE A 35 12.10 11.86 -5.69
N ASP A 36 13.11 11.30 -5.02
CA ASP A 36 13.40 9.86 -5.05
C ASP A 36 12.20 9.05 -4.56
N ASP A 37 11.61 9.45 -3.43
CA ASP A 37 10.41 8.82 -2.89
C ASP A 37 9.19 8.99 -3.81
N ALA A 38 8.99 10.18 -4.37
CA ALA A 38 7.88 10.42 -5.29
C ALA A 38 7.97 9.55 -6.56
N VAL A 39 9.18 9.30 -7.06
CA VAL A 39 9.42 8.39 -8.18
C VAL A 39 9.14 6.96 -7.77
N ALA A 40 9.68 6.50 -6.63
CA ALA A 40 9.44 5.14 -6.13
C ALA A 40 7.95 4.86 -5.92
N ASP A 41 7.22 5.81 -5.33
CA ASP A 41 5.78 5.74 -5.15
C ASP A 41 5.03 5.66 -6.48
N TYR A 42 5.45 6.43 -7.48
CA TYR A 42 4.84 6.40 -8.81
C TYR A 42 5.08 5.06 -9.50
N GLU A 43 6.31 4.53 -9.43
CA GLU A 43 6.66 3.22 -9.97
C GLU A 43 5.87 2.11 -9.29
N HIS A 44 5.77 2.12 -7.96
CA HIS A 44 4.96 1.17 -7.21
C HIS A 44 3.48 1.24 -7.65
N LYS A 45 2.91 2.44 -7.71
CA LYS A 45 1.51 2.62 -8.16
C LYS A 45 1.29 2.07 -9.57
N LYS A 46 2.25 2.30 -10.48
CA LYS A 46 2.19 1.75 -11.83
C LYS A 46 2.27 0.23 -11.86
N PHE A 47 3.19 -0.35 -11.12
CA PHE A 47 3.33 -1.79 -11.00
C PHE A 47 2.04 -2.46 -10.51
N ILE A 48 1.43 -1.94 -9.44
CA ILE A 48 0.18 -2.49 -8.90
C ILE A 48 -0.98 -2.34 -9.90
N GLN A 49 -1.08 -1.21 -10.59
CA GLN A 49 -2.10 -1.01 -11.63
C GLN A 49 -1.95 -2.00 -12.79
N GLU A 50 -0.73 -2.23 -13.24
CA GLU A 50 -0.43 -3.16 -14.35
C GLU A 50 -0.68 -4.61 -13.93
N SER A 51 -0.28 -4.98 -12.70
CA SER A 51 -0.54 -6.29 -12.12
C SER A 51 -2.04 -6.56 -11.98
N ALA A 52 -2.80 -5.63 -11.40
CA ALA A 52 -4.25 -5.75 -11.29
C ALA A 52 -4.93 -5.87 -12.65
N ALA A 53 -4.49 -5.10 -13.64
CA ALA A 53 -4.99 -5.21 -15.01
C ALA A 53 -4.64 -6.55 -15.66
N ALA A 54 -3.48 -7.14 -15.36
CA ALA A 54 -3.10 -8.47 -15.83
C ALA A 54 -4.00 -9.55 -15.23
N VAL A 55 -4.22 -9.52 -13.91
CA VAL A 55 -5.15 -10.43 -13.23
C VAL A 55 -6.56 -10.30 -13.79
N ALA A 56 -7.05 -9.08 -14.00
CA ALA A 56 -8.38 -8.86 -14.58
C ALA A 56 -8.51 -9.43 -16.01
N ARG A 57 -7.45 -9.34 -16.83
CA ARG A 57 -7.42 -9.97 -18.16
C ARG A 57 -7.47 -11.50 -18.05
N THR A 58 -6.71 -12.09 -17.13
CA THR A 58 -6.73 -13.54 -16.89
C THR A 58 -8.10 -13.99 -16.39
N GLN A 59 -8.73 -13.27 -15.45
CA GLN A 59 -10.07 -13.60 -14.94
C GLN A 59 -11.16 -13.53 -16.02
N ALA A 60 -11.01 -12.65 -17.02
CA ALA A 60 -11.96 -12.54 -18.12
C ALA A 60 -11.86 -13.69 -19.14
N ASP A 61 -10.78 -14.49 -19.08
CA ASP A 61 -10.59 -15.70 -19.87
C ASP A 61 -10.85 -16.94 -19.00
N PRO A 62 -11.99 -17.64 -19.18
CA PRO A 62 -12.34 -18.77 -18.31
C PRO A 62 -11.34 -19.92 -18.31
N GLU A 63 -10.64 -20.18 -19.42
CA GLU A 63 -9.65 -21.26 -19.53
C GLU A 63 -8.39 -20.86 -18.75
N ALA A 64 -7.85 -19.67 -19.03
CA ALA A 64 -6.68 -19.16 -18.33
C ALA A 64 -6.94 -18.95 -16.82
N TRP A 65 -8.16 -18.59 -16.43
CA TRP A 65 -8.54 -18.47 -15.03
C TRP A 65 -8.62 -19.83 -14.33
N ALA A 66 -9.16 -20.86 -15.00
CA ALA A 66 -9.20 -22.21 -14.46
C ALA A 66 -7.78 -22.77 -14.25
N ASP A 67 -6.87 -22.54 -15.19
CA ASP A 67 -5.47 -22.94 -15.08
C ASP A 67 -4.77 -22.25 -13.90
N TYR A 68 -4.96 -20.93 -13.75
CA TYR A 68 -4.42 -20.17 -12.61
C TYR A 68 -4.95 -20.68 -11.26
N LEU A 69 -6.24 -20.97 -11.16
CA LEU A 69 -6.82 -21.53 -9.93
C LEU A 69 -6.30 -22.94 -9.64
N ALA A 70 -6.12 -23.76 -10.66
CA ALA A 70 -5.56 -25.11 -10.50
C ALA A 70 -4.10 -25.05 -9.99
N GLU A 71 -3.29 -24.12 -10.50
CA GLU A 71 -1.94 -23.86 -10.00
C GLU A 71 -1.98 -23.37 -8.54
N THR A 72 -2.84 -22.40 -8.24
CA THR A 72 -2.97 -21.82 -6.89
C THR A 72 -3.37 -22.87 -5.85
N ALA A 73 -4.30 -23.77 -6.19
CA ALA A 73 -4.76 -24.84 -5.30
C ALA A 73 -3.65 -25.82 -4.87
N ILE A 74 -2.58 -25.96 -5.64
CA ILE A 74 -1.40 -26.76 -5.25
C ILE A 74 -0.69 -26.11 -4.06
N PHE A 75 -0.65 -24.78 -4.02
CA PHE A 75 0.02 -23.99 -2.98
C PHE A 75 -0.87 -23.67 -1.78
N ASP A 76 -2.20 -23.83 -1.88
CA ASP A 76 -3.14 -23.56 -0.78
C ASP A 76 -2.78 -24.33 0.51
N ASN A 77 -2.26 -25.56 0.39
CA ASN A 77 -1.85 -26.36 1.55
C ASN A 77 -0.65 -25.77 2.31
N ALA A 78 0.14 -24.89 1.69
CA ALA A 78 1.30 -24.25 2.30
C ALA A 78 0.96 -22.89 2.94
N VAL A 79 -0.29 -22.41 2.85
CA VAL A 79 -0.70 -21.09 3.37
C VAL A 79 -0.49 -20.96 4.88
N ALA A 80 -0.64 -22.06 5.63
CA ALA A 80 -0.46 -22.09 7.09
C ALA A 80 0.96 -22.50 7.54
N ASP A 81 1.86 -22.80 6.59
CA ASP A 81 3.18 -23.30 6.94
C ASP A 81 3.99 -22.25 7.72
N GLY A 82 4.41 -22.61 8.93
CA GLY A 82 5.21 -21.74 9.80
C GLY A 82 4.41 -20.68 10.57
N LEU A 83 3.07 -20.67 10.47
CA LEU A 83 2.20 -19.82 11.28
C LEU A 83 1.66 -20.61 12.48
N GLU A 84 1.73 -20.02 13.68
CA GLU A 84 0.90 -20.48 14.79
C GLU A 84 -0.55 -20.04 14.53
N PRO A 85 -1.56 -20.84 14.89
CA PRO A 85 -2.95 -20.44 14.74
C PRO A 85 -3.20 -19.13 15.50
N GLU A 86 -3.75 -18.13 14.82
CA GLU A 86 -4.01 -16.83 15.45
C GLU A 86 -5.00 -16.97 16.61
N ASP A 87 -4.56 -16.55 17.80
CA ASP A 87 -5.40 -16.49 19.00
C ASP A 87 -6.09 -15.12 19.08
N PHE A 88 -7.30 -15.03 18.51
CA PHE A 88 -8.14 -13.85 18.60
C PHE A 88 -8.87 -13.70 19.96
N SER A 89 -8.57 -14.53 20.97
CA SER A 89 -9.26 -14.45 22.27
C SER A 89 -9.11 -13.11 23.00
N HIS A 90 -8.06 -12.34 22.67
CA HIS A 90 -7.81 -11.00 23.19
C HIS A 90 -8.60 -9.88 22.47
N LEU A 91 -9.18 -10.17 21.29
CA LEU A 91 -10.14 -9.28 20.63
C LEU A 91 -11.51 -9.48 21.30
N THR A 92 -11.64 -9.01 22.53
CA THR A 92 -12.97 -8.90 23.16
C THR A 92 -13.80 -7.93 22.32
N PRO A 93 -15.03 -8.28 21.92
CA PRO A 93 -15.97 -7.30 21.39
C PRO A 93 -16.02 -6.14 22.38
N GLN A 94 -15.55 -4.98 21.94
CA GLN A 94 -15.57 -3.78 22.76
C GLN A 94 -17.02 -3.56 23.14
N GLU A 95 -17.32 -3.74 24.44
CA GLU A 95 -18.67 -3.64 24.98
C GLU A 95 -19.27 -2.35 24.44
N HIS A 96 -20.28 -2.50 23.58
CA HIS A 96 -21.02 -1.38 23.02
C HIS A 96 -21.67 -0.71 24.23
N ASP A 97 -21.06 0.39 24.68
CA ASP A 97 -21.46 1.14 25.86
C ASP A 97 -22.88 1.70 25.64
N GLU A 98 -23.88 0.90 25.97
CA GLU A 98 -25.31 1.24 25.94
C GLU A 98 -25.64 2.33 26.98
N ASN A 99 -24.66 2.84 27.75
CA ASN A 99 -24.90 3.85 28.77
C ASN A 99 -24.74 5.31 28.30
N ARG A 100 -24.64 5.58 26.98
CA ARG A 100 -24.77 6.97 26.48
C ARG A 100 -26.23 7.49 26.44
N SER A 101 -27.20 6.71 26.93
CA SER A 101 -28.58 7.16 27.14
C SER A 101 -28.89 7.43 28.63
N GLY A 102 -28.06 8.26 29.26
CA GLY A 102 -28.25 8.70 30.66
C GLY A 102 -28.25 10.21 30.88
N ARG A 103 -28.19 11.03 29.82
CA ARG A 103 -28.33 12.49 29.94
C ARG A 103 -29.61 12.98 29.28
N HIS A 104 -30.73 12.71 29.93
CA HIS A 104 -31.84 13.66 29.95
C HIS A 104 -32.73 13.42 31.17
N LEU A 105 -33.13 14.54 31.79
CA LEU A 105 -34.18 14.72 32.82
C LEU A 105 -33.77 14.57 34.29
N ALA A 106 -33.40 15.68 34.92
CA ALA A 106 -34.04 16.17 36.17
C ALA A 106 -33.45 17.52 36.61
N GLY A 107 -34.31 18.51 36.85
CA GLY A 107 -34.07 19.67 37.73
C GLY A 107 -33.71 20.96 37.04
#